data_AF-A0A6J7TCS9-F1
#
_entry.id   AF-A0A6J7TCS9-F1
#
_cell.length_a   1.000
_cell.length_b   1.000
_cell.length_c   1.000
_cell.angle_alpha   90.00
_cell.angle_beta   90.00
_cell.angle_gamma   90.00
#
_symmetry.space_group_name_H-M   'P 1'
#
loop_
_entity.id
_entity.type
_entity.pdbx_description
1 polymer ?
#
loop_
_entity_poly.entity_id
_entity_poly.type
_entity_poly.pdbx_seq_one_letter_code
_entity_poly.pdbx_strand_id
1 'polypeptide(L)' 'MRHDASSAQIALAWVLAQGENIVPIPGTKRRKWLEENAAAVEIVLTTQDLADIAALPKPSESRY' A
#
# COMPACT_ATOMS: atom_id res chain seq x y z
N MET A 1 -10.49 -9.52 2.11
CA MET A 1 -10.02 -8.13 2.28
C MET A 1 -11.13 -7.22 1.79
N ARG A 2 -11.32 -6.06 2.40
CA ARG A 2 -12.45 -5.15 2.09
C ARG A 2 -12.32 -4.48 0.70
N HIS A 3 -11.13 -4.60 0.11
CA HIS A 3 -10.77 -4.12 -1.22
C HIS A 3 -10.39 -5.32 -2.10
N ASP A 4 -10.80 -5.32 -3.36
CA ASP A 4 -10.35 -6.29 -4.37
C ASP A 4 -8.99 -5.84 -4.92
N ALA A 5 -7.97 -5.93 -4.07
CA ALA A 5 -6.65 -5.39 -4.33
C ALA A 5 -5.55 -6.31 -3.80
N SER A 6 -4.38 -6.25 -4.44
CA SER A 6 -3.21 -6.99 -3.99
C SER A 6 -2.61 -6.37 -2.71
N SER A 7 -1.84 -7.16 -1.96
CA SER A 7 -1.14 -6.64 -0.77
C SER A 7 -0.17 -5.50 -1.11
N ALA A 8 0.42 -5.51 -2.32
CA ALA A 8 1.29 -4.43 -2.77
C ALA A 8 0.50 -3.14 -2.98
N GLN A 9 -0.70 -3.23 -3.56
CA GLN A 9 -1.58 -2.08 -3.74
C GLN A 9 -2.06 -1.51 -2.40
N ILE A 10 -2.44 -2.38 -1.44
CA ILE A 10 -2.80 -1.93 -0.08
C ILE A 10 -1.63 -1.23 0.60
N ALA A 11 -0.41 -1.74 0.47
CA ALA A 11 0.77 -1.10 1.03
C ALA A 11 1.02 0.29 0.41
N LEU A 12 0.91 0.42 -0.92
CA LEU A 12 1.09 1.71 -1.60
C LEU A 12 -0.03 2.71 -1.26
N ALA A 13 -1.29 2.26 -1.20
CA ALA A 13 -2.41 3.08 -0.78
C ALA A 13 -2.23 3.59 0.67
N TRP A 14 -1.70 2.75 1.56
CA TRP A 14 -1.37 3.16 2.92
C TRP A 14 -0.27 4.22 2.98
N VAL A 15 0.78 4.10 2.15
CA VAL A 15 1.84 5.11 2.05
C VAL A 15 1.28 6.45 1.55
N LEU A 16 0.46 6.42 0.49
CA LEU A 16 -0.20 7.61 -0.04
C LEU A 16 -1.12 8.29 0.99
N ALA A 17 -1.80 7.50 1.83
CA ALA A 17 -2.68 8.00 2.87
C ALA A 17 -1.95 8.72 4.04
N GLN A 18 -0.61 8.64 4.13
CA GLN A 18 0.14 9.30 5.20
C GLN A 18 0.24 10.83 5.04
N GLY A 19 -0.07 11.36 3.86
CA GLY A 19 -0.15 12.79 3.64
C GLY A 19 -0.11 13.18 2.17
N GLU A 20 -0.68 14.35 1.85
CA GLU A 20 -0.82 14.85 0.48
C GLU A 20 0.53 15.09 -0.23
N ASN A 21 1.61 15.29 0.53
CA ASN A 21 2.96 15.51 0.02
C ASN A 21 3.81 14.23 -0.07
N ILE A 22 3.21 13.06 0.08
CA ILE A 22 3.89 11.77 0.01
C ILE A 22 3.72 11.17 -1.39
N VAL A 23 4.84 10.98 -2.10
CA VAL A 23 4.87 10.36 -3.42
C VAL A 23 5.79 9.13 -3.38
N PRO A 24 5.24 7.89 -3.28
CA PRO A 24 6.05 6.68 -3.31
C PRO A 24 6.70 6.48 -4.69
N ILE A 25 7.93 5.95 -4.72
CA ILE A 25 8.66 5.63 -5.96
C ILE A 25 8.85 4.11 -6.05
N PRO A 26 7.78 3.33 -6.28
CA PRO A 26 7.88 1.87 -6.29
C PRO A 26 8.67 1.39 -7.51
N GLY A 27 9.81 0.73 -7.25
CA GLY A 27 10.61 0.11 -8.30
C GLY A 27 10.04 -1.24 -8.75
N THR A 28 10.01 -1.49 -10.05
CA THR A 28 9.72 -2.80 -10.63
C THR A 28 10.42 -2.96 -11.98
N LYS A 29 10.76 -4.20 -12.35
CA LYS A 29 11.33 -4.56 -13.66
C LYS A 29 10.29 -5.13 -14.64
N ARG A 30 9.04 -5.33 -14.21
CA ARG A 30 7.99 -5.98 -15.02
C ARG A 30 6.80 -5.06 -15.15
N ARG A 31 6.34 -4.86 -16.39
CA ARG A 31 5.25 -3.94 -16.75
C ARG A 31 3.96 -4.19 -15.97
N LYS A 32 3.55 -5.45 -15.82
CA LYS A 32 2.33 -5.79 -15.07
C LYS A 32 2.30 -5.22 -13.64
N TRP A 33 3.45 -5.16 -12.95
CA TRP A 33 3.49 -4.58 -11.60
C TRP A 33 3.58 -3.07 -11.62
N LEU A 34 4.05 -2.46 -12.72
CA LEU A 34 3.97 -1.02 -12.88
C LEU A 34 2.50 -0.61 -12.94
N GLU A 35 1.72 -1.31 -13.76
CA GLU A 35 0.28 -1.11 -13.92
C GLU A 35 -0.48 -1.38 -12.62
N GLU A 36 -0.18 -2.51 -11.95
CA GLU A 36 -0.78 -2.84 -10.65
C GLU A 36 -0.44 -1.81 -9.56
N ASN A 37 0.83 -1.40 -9.44
CA ASN A 37 1.27 -0.39 -8.47
C ASN A 37 0.61 0.97 -8.74
N ALA A 38 0.47 1.36 -10.01
CA ALA A 38 -0.18 2.62 -10.39
C ALA A 38 -1.67 2.62 -9.99
N ALA A 39 -2.37 1.50 -10.15
CA ALA A 39 -3.77 1.38 -9.76
C ALA A 39 -4.02 1.51 -8.24
N ALA A 40 -2.98 1.49 -7.40
CA ALA A 40 -3.12 1.70 -5.96
C ALA A 40 -3.63 3.10 -5.58
N VAL A 41 -3.46 4.10 -6.46
CA VAL A 41 -3.94 5.48 -6.23
C VAL A 41 -5.46 5.58 -6.15
N GLU A 42 -6.17 4.65 -6.77
CA GLU A 42 -7.64 4.60 -6.78
C GLU A 42 -8.21 3.97 -5.50
N ILE A 43 -7.37 3.42 -4.64
CA ILE A 43 -7.78 2.74 -3.41
C ILE A 43 -7.86 3.76 -2.28
N VAL A 44 -9.08 4.03 -1.82
CA VAL A 44 -9.31 4.85 -0.62
C VAL A 44 -9.46 3.93 0.59
N LEU A 45 -8.45 3.94 1.47
CA LEU A 45 -8.50 3.21 2.73
C LEU A 45 -9.43 3.92 3.71
N THR A 46 -10.35 3.15 4.31
CA THR A 46 -11.24 3.65 5.35
C THR A 46 -10.50 3.81 6.67
N THR A 47 -11.06 4.57 7.61
CA THR A 47 -10.53 4.67 8.98
C THR A 47 -10.34 3.30 9.64
N GLN A 48 -11.23 2.34 9.35
CA GLN A 48 -11.10 0.98 9.87
C GLN A 48 -9.92 0.23 9.23
N ASP A 49 -9.71 0.37 7.92
CA ASP A 49 -8.56 -0.25 7.25
C ASP A 49 -7.24 0.27 7.84
N LEU A 50 -7.16 1.59 8.08
CA LEU A 50 -5.99 2.21 8.69
C LEU A 50 -5.78 1.73 10.14
N ALA A 51 -6.85 1.57 10.92
CA ALA A 51 -6.78 1.02 12.27
C ALA A 51 -6.32 -0.45 12.26
N ASP A 52 -6.83 -1.25 11.34
CA ASP A 52 -6.44 -2.67 11.18
C ASP A 52 -4.95 -2.79 10.79
N ILE A 53 -4.46 -1.94 9.88
CA ILE A 53 -3.04 -1.88 9.51
C ILE A 53 -2.16 -1.46 10.69
N ALA A 54 -2.60 -0.46 11.47
CA ALA A 54 -1.85 0.01 12.64
C ALA A 54 -1.76 -1.04 13.76
N ALA A 55 -2.72 -1.97 13.82
CA ALA A 55 -2.74 -3.06 14.79
C ALA A 55 -1.91 -4.28 14.36
N LEU A 56 -1.32 -4.28 13.15
CA LEU A 56 -0.48 -5.37 12.68
C LEU A 56 0.73 -5.58 13.61
N PRO A 57 1.15 -6.84 13.83
CA PRO A 57 2.35 -7.12 14.61
C PRO A 57 3.56 -6.49 13.91
N LYS A 58 4.56 -6.07 14.72
CA LYS A 58 5.83 -5.63 14.18
C LYS A 58 6.43 -6.74 13.30
N PRO A 59 7.06 -6.40 12.16
CA PRO A 59 7.67 -7.40 11.29
C PRO A 59 8.70 -8.22 12.07
N SER A 60 8.63 -9.54 11.90
CA SER A 60 9.61 -10.48 12.44
C SER A 60 10.89 -10.38 11.60
N GLU A 61 11.88 -9.66 12.14
CA GLU A 61 13.16 -9.30 11.52
C GLU A 61 13.07 -8.36 10.29
N SER A 62 13.85 -7.28 10.34
CA SER A 62 14.02 -6.37 9.22
C SER A 62 14.99 -7.00 8.22
N ARG A 63 14.47 -7.52 7.10
CA ARG A 63 15.33 -7.66 5.93
C ARG A 63 15.28 -6.33 5.19
N TYR A 64 16.41 -5.63 5.30
CA TYR A 64 16.70 -4.20 5.05
C TYR A 64 16.47 -3.29 6.25
#